data_AF-A0A540WV73-F1
#
_entry.id   AF-A0A540WV73-F1
#
_cell.length_a   1.000
_cell.length_b   1.000
_cell.length_c   1.000
_cell.angle_alpha   90.00
_cell.angle_beta   90.00
_cell.angle_gamma   90.00
#
_symmetry.space_group_name_H-M   'P 1'
#
loop_
_entity.id
_entity.type
_entity.pdbx_description
1 polymer ?
#
loop_
_entity_poly.entity_id
_entity_poly.type
_entity_poly.pdbx_seq_one_letter_code
_entity_poly.pdbx_strand_id
1 'polypeptide(L)'
;MRPRRKRCAPPDSRRTRHRTRSGTTWEQQAYVNASNTGGNDNFGLRLALSADGHLLGVGVPYEDSKAKGINGNQADNSSEDSGAVYLFKL
;
A
#
# COMPACT_ATOMS: atom_id res chain seq x y z
N MET A 1 -26.61 8.97 -3.87
CA MET A 1 -26.10 7.82 -3.07
C MET A 1 -24.64 8.07 -2.73
N ARG A 2 -24.25 8.07 -1.44
CA ARG A 2 -22.84 8.11 -1.03
C ARG A 2 -22.40 6.68 -0.69
N PRO A 3 -21.32 6.14 -1.28
CA PRO A 3 -20.91 4.77 -0.99
C PRO A 3 -20.39 4.69 0.45
N ARG A 4 -20.92 3.75 1.22
CA ARG A 4 -20.52 3.47 2.60
C ARG A 4 -19.08 2.95 2.59
N ARG A 5 -18.13 3.73 3.11
CA ARG A 5 -16.78 3.24 3.39
C ARG A 5 -16.86 2.26 4.56
N LYS A 6 -16.59 0.97 4.30
CA LYS A 6 -16.29 0.00 5.36
C LYS A 6 -15.09 0.53 6.16
N ARG A 7 -15.36 1.12 7.33
CA ARG A 7 -14.36 1.27 8.37
C ARG A 7 -14.24 -0.09 9.05
N CYS A 8 -13.14 -0.78 8.81
CA CYS A 8 -12.48 -1.66 9.75
C CYS A 8 -11.01 -1.77 9.31
N ALA A 9 -10.07 -1.37 10.15
CA ALA A 9 -9.01 -2.31 10.47
C ALA A 9 -8.49 -2.06 11.90
N PRO A 10 -8.07 -3.14 12.57
CA PRO A 10 -7.50 -3.12 13.92
C PRO A 10 -6.18 -2.33 14.01
N PRO A 11 -5.74 -1.97 15.23
CA PRO A 11 -4.65 -1.02 15.49
C PRO A 11 -3.24 -1.42 15.03
N ASP A 12 -3.07 -2.57 14.35
CA ASP A 12 -1.77 -3.03 13.81
C ASP A 12 -1.68 -2.93 12.27
N SER A 13 -2.63 -2.28 11.61
CA SER A 13 -2.66 -2.23 10.15
C SER A 13 -1.84 -1.04 9.62
N ARG A 14 -0.58 -1.32 9.24
CA ARG A 14 0.32 -0.41 8.51
C ARG A 14 -0.37 0.09 7.23
N ARG A 15 -0.66 1.40 7.19
CA ARG A 15 -1.51 2.06 6.18
C ARG A 15 -0.87 3.32 5.65
N THR A 16 -0.94 3.52 4.33
CA THR A 16 -0.58 4.79 3.69
C THR A 16 -1.84 5.61 3.44
N ARG A 17 -1.77 6.93 3.63
CA ARG A 17 -2.90 7.85 3.39
C ARG A 17 -2.70 8.56 2.05
N HIS A 18 -3.69 8.46 1.15
CA HIS A 18 -3.78 9.32 -0.02
C HIS A 18 -4.52 10.61 0.36
N ARG A 19 -3.90 11.77 0.12
CA ARG A 19 -4.45 13.09 0.40
C ARG A 19 -4.34 14.00 -0.82
N THR A 20 -5.35 14.83 -1.06
CA THR A 20 -5.34 15.89 -2.07
C THR A 20 -5.31 17.25 -1.38
N ARG A 21 -4.73 18.26 -2.05
CA ARG A 21 -4.58 19.62 -1.51
C ARG A 21 -5.52 20.57 -2.24
N SER A 22 -6.28 21.36 -1.48
CA SER A 22 -7.03 22.50 -2.00
C SER A 22 -6.60 23.75 -1.22
N GLY A 23 -5.92 24.68 -1.88
CA GLY A 23 -5.27 25.82 -1.23
C GLY A 23 -4.23 25.37 -0.19
N THR A 24 -4.48 25.65 1.08
CA THR A 24 -3.62 25.23 2.21
C THR A 24 -4.12 23.99 2.94
N THR A 25 -5.28 23.47 2.56
CA THR A 25 -5.93 22.36 3.26
C THR A 25 -5.63 21.04 2.57
N TRP A 26 -5.29 20.02 3.37
CA TRP A 26 -5.14 18.64 2.92
C TRP A 26 -6.36 17.82 3.32
N GLU A 27 -7.01 17.21 2.35
CA GLU A 27 -8.14 16.30 2.59
C GLU A 27 -7.75 14.87 2.29
N GLN A 28 -8.07 13.96 3.22
CA GLN A 28 -7.82 12.55 3.01
C GLN A 28 -8.86 11.94 2.07
N GLN A 29 -8.39 11.43 0.94
CA GLN A 29 -9.23 10.78 -0.06
C GLN A 29 -9.38 9.30 0.20
N ALA A 30 -8.34 8.59 0.65
CA ALA A 30 -8.40 7.14 0.86
C ALA A 30 -7.39 6.63 1.89
N TYR A 31 -7.61 5.39 2.31
CA TYR A 31 -6.58 4.57 2.93
C TYR A 31 -6.10 3.56 1.88
N VAL A 32 -4.79 3.40 1.80
CA VAL A 32 -4.11 2.41 0.98
C VAL A 32 -3.57 1.33 1.93
N ASN A 33 -3.93 0.07 1.65
CA ASN A 33 -3.54 -1.09 2.43
C ASN A 33 -2.88 -2.10 1.49
N ALA A 34 -1.86 -2.81 1.95
CA ALA A 34 -1.43 -4.05 1.29
C ALA A 34 -2.53 -5.11 1.42
N SER A 35 -2.61 -6.00 0.43
CA SER A 35 -3.50 -7.16 0.42
C SER A 35 -3.03 -8.29 1.34
N ASN A 36 -1.72 -8.38 1.58
CA ASN A 36 -1.05 -9.27 2.54
C ASN A 36 -0.08 -8.43 3.37
N THR A 37 -0.44 -8.14 4.61
CA THR A 37 0.47 -7.48 5.56
C THR A 37 1.02 -8.53 6.51
N GLY A 38 2.28 -8.91 6.36
CA GLY A 38 3.05 -9.46 7.48
C GLY A 38 3.48 -8.35 8.43
N GLY A 39 3.56 -8.69 9.72
CA GLY A 39 3.85 -7.72 10.78
C GLY A 39 5.24 -7.07 10.66
N ASN A 40 6.16 -7.70 9.95
CA ASN A 40 7.55 -7.24 9.80
C ASN A 40 7.87 -6.68 8.41
N ASP A 41 6.95 -6.78 7.46
CA ASP A 41 7.24 -6.53 6.03
C ASP A 41 7.52 -5.04 5.71
N ASN A 42 7.20 -4.17 6.66
CA ASN A 42 7.42 -2.71 6.60
C ASN A 42 6.73 -2.03 5.41
N PHE A 43 5.44 -2.36 5.21
CA PHE A 43 4.60 -1.66 4.24
C PHE A 43 4.62 -0.14 4.44
N GLY A 44 4.93 0.60 3.38
CA GLY A 44 4.95 2.06 3.42
C GLY A 44 6.30 2.67 3.80
N LEU A 45 7.37 1.88 3.95
CA LEU A 45 8.70 2.39 4.28
C LEU A 45 9.33 3.21 3.14
N ARG A 46 8.89 2.98 1.89
CA ARG A 46 9.30 3.72 0.69
C ARG A 46 8.07 4.04 -0.14
N LEU A 47 8.00 5.25 -0.70
CA LEU A 47 6.87 5.73 -1.49
C LEU A 47 7.37 6.44 -2.75
N ALA A 48 6.71 6.20 -3.88
CA ALA A 48 6.88 6.95 -5.12
C ALA A 48 5.51 7.24 -5.73
N LEU A 49 5.27 8.48 -6.14
CA LEU A 49 4.03 8.89 -6.79
C LEU A 49 4.36 9.34 -8.21
N SER A 50 3.57 8.91 -9.19
CA SER A 50 3.67 9.39 -10.57
C SER A 50 3.44 10.91 -10.64
N ALA A 51 4.02 11.57 -11.64
CA ALA A 51 3.92 13.01 -11.80
C ALA A 51 2.47 13.50 -11.96
N ASP A 52 1.59 12.67 -12.54
CA ASP A 52 0.16 12.94 -12.69
C ASP A 52 -0.66 12.61 -11.42
N GLY A 53 -0.05 12.03 -10.39
CA GLY A 53 -0.69 11.69 -9.12
C GLY A 53 -1.59 10.45 -9.16
N HIS A 54 -1.64 9.70 -10.26
CA HIS A 54 -2.58 8.58 -10.43
C HIS A 54 -2.01 7.21 -10.07
N LEU A 55 -0.70 7.07 -9.92
CA LEU A 55 -0.04 5.80 -9.61
C LEU A 55 0.88 5.97 -8.40
N LEU A 56 0.58 5.24 -7.34
CA LEU A 56 1.40 5.16 -6.14
C LEU A 56 2.11 3.80 -6.07
N GLY A 57 3.44 3.83 -6.04
CA GLY A 57 4.27 2.71 -5.64
C GLY A 57 4.54 2.74 -4.13
N VAL A 58 4.27 1.62 -3.46
CA VAL A 58 4.55 1.43 -2.03
C VAL A 58 5.54 0.27 -1.88
N GLY A 59 6.72 0.57 -1.34
CA GLY A 59 7.74 -0.42 -1.06
C GLY A 59 7.50 -1.17 0.25
N VAL A 60 7.85 -2.45 0.23
CA VAL A 60 7.69 -3.42 1.32
C VAL A 60 8.98 -4.25 1.37
N PRO A 61 10.06 -3.73 1.97
CA PRO A 61 11.40 -4.29 1.80
C PRO A 61 11.61 -5.66 2.46
N TYR A 62 10.73 -6.06 3.37
CA TYR A 62 10.83 -7.31 4.13
C TYR A 62 9.67 -8.26 3.80
N GLU A 63 9.24 -8.25 2.53
CA GLU A 63 8.22 -9.18 2.04
C GLU A 63 8.90 -10.46 1.53
N ASP A 64 8.35 -11.62 1.89
CA ASP A 64 9.02 -12.93 1.75
C ASP A 64 8.62 -13.76 0.50
N SER A 65 7.94 -13.16 -0.47
CA SER A 65 7.39 -13.84 -1.64
C SER A 65 8.42 -13.98 -2.75
N LYS A 66 8.60 -15.22 -3.22
CA LYS A 66 9.35 -15.48 -4.47
C LYS A 66 8.58 -15.12 -5.75
N ALA A 67 7.42 -14.48 -5.64
CA ALA A 67 6.62 -14.07 -6.80
C ALA A 67 7.45 -13.16 -7.72
N LYS A 68 7.39 -13.44 -9.03
CA LYS A 68 7.99 -12.60 -10.06
C LYS A 68 6.90 -11.92 -10.87
N GLY A 69 7.09 -10.64 -11.20
CA GLY A 69 6.12 -9.87 -11.98
C GLY A 69 4.92 -9.40 -11.16
N ILE A 70 3.86 -8.97 -11.87
CA ILE A 70 2.67 -8.36 -11.28
C ILE A 70 1.60 -9.43 -11.03
N ASN A 71 0.89 -9.36 -9.90
CA ASN A 71 -0.18 -10.30 -9.50
C ASN A 71 0.29 -11.75 -9.29
N GLY A 72 1.53 -11.95 -8.86
CA GLY A 72 2.01 -13.27 -8.44
C GLY A 72 1.43 -13.74 -7.10
N ASN A 73 1.89 -14.89 -6.62
CA ASN A 73 1.41 -15.46 -5.35
C ASN A 73 1.95 -14.70 -4.14
N GLN A 74 1.20 -13.70 -3.69
CA GLN A 74 1.49 -12.90 -2.49
C GLN A 74 1.26 -13.64 -1.15
N ALA A 75 0.82 -14.90 -1.16
CA ALA A 75 0.76 -15.73 0.06
C ALA A 75 2.02 -16.60 0.24
N ASP A 76 2.92 -16.57 -0.73
CA ASP A 76 4.21 -17.24 -0.65
C ASP A 76 5.13 -16.47 0.30
N ASN A 77 5.73 -17.14 1.27
CA ASN A 77 6.73 -16.58 2.20
C ASN A 77 8.01 -17.42 2.19
N SER A 78 8.34 -18.06 1.06
CA SER A 78 9.49 -18.98 0.94
C SER A 78 10.81 -18.31 0.57
N SER A 79 10.87 -16.98 0.49
CA SER A 79 12.05 -16.19 0.11
C SER A 79 12.24 -14.99 1.03
N GLU A 80 12.87 -15.23 2.18
CA GLU A 80 13.12 -14.26 3.25
C GLU A 80 13.65 -12.90 2.75
N ASP A 81 12.98 -11.83 3.18
CA ASP A 81 13.31 -10.42 2.95
C ASP A 81 13.58 -10.07 1.47
N SER A 82 12.95 -10.79 0.53
CA SER A 82 13.15 -10.57 -0.90
C SER A 82 12.60 -9.22 -1.40
N GLY A 83 11.62 -8.69 -0.68
CA GLY A 83 11.04 -7.38 -0.89
C GLY A 83 10.02 -7.34 -2.03
N ALA A 84 9.07 -6.42 -1.92
CA ALA A 84 8.02 -6.21 -2.92
C ALA A 84 7.69 -4.72 -3.12
N VAL A 85 7.02 -4.43 -4.23
CA VAL A 85 6.40 -3.12 -4.50
C VAL A 85 4.94 -3.33 -4.86
N TYR A 86 4.07 -2.60 -4.16
CA TYR A 86 2.63 -2.60 -4.41
C TYR A 86 2.28 -1.35 -5.22
N LEU A 87 1.54 -1.54 -6.32
CA LEU A 87 1.08 -0.46 -7.18
C LEU A 87 -0.40 -0.18 -6.94
N PHE A 88 -0.74 1.07 -6.72
CA PHE A 88 -2.12 1.52 -6.51
C PHE A 88 -2.48 2.60 -7.51
N LYS A 89 -3.63 2.40 -8.17
CA LYS A 89 -4.27 3.46 -8.94
C LYS A 89 -5.13 4.30 -8.00
N LEU A 90 -4.87 5.61 -7.94
CA LEU A 90 -5.45 6.55 -6.97
C LEU A 90 -6.61 7.38 -7.52
#